data_AF-A0A8S0ZWS4-F1
#
_entry.id   AF-A0A8S0ZWS4-F1
#
_cell.length_a   1.000
_cell.length_b   1.000
_cell.length_c   1.000
_cell.angle_alpha   90.00
_cell.angle_beta   90.00
_cell.angle_gamma   90.00
#
_symmetry.space_group_name_H-M   'P 1'
#
loop_
_entity.id
_entity.type
_entity.pdbx_description
1 polymer ?
#
loop_
_entity_poly.entity_id
_entity_poly.type
_entity_poly.pdbx_seq_one_letter_code
_entity_poly.pdbx_strand_id
1 'polypeptide(L)'
;MFYLSHIVLISYISCNSYTFAEQFPKSDKNGQELLLCRKCGADVADSYYLFSKPSPGAHKTDKQNLFGRQNVTVQTLVNPFGIKFDVVTAEKARCDNIGPNQGADSWFPGYSWRICACPHCGQHLGWTFEKSISNNIDSDSSDNVKSFHGLILRNILGENFTDSLIMMPKMYKM
;
A
#
# COMPACT_ATOMS: atom_id res chain seq x y z
N MET A 1 28.69 59.28 19.07
CA MET A 1 28.42 59.29 17.62
C MET A 1 28.39 57.85 17.14
N PHE A 2 27.43 57.31 16.41
CA PHE A 2 26.07 57.65 15.98
C PHE A 2 25.58 56.31 15.39
N TYR A 3 24.42 55.80 15.86
CA TYR A 3 23.41 55.08 15.05
C TYR A 3 23.81 53.73 14.41
N LEU A 4 22.93 52.76 14.15
CA LEU A 4 21.60 52.32 14.58
C LEU A 4 21.36 51.08 13.68
N SER A 5 20.44 50.21 14.09
CA SER A 5 19.67 49.31 13.20
C SER A 5 20.42 48.30 12.32
N HIS A 6 20.25 47.01 12.61
CA HIS A 6 19.27 46.20 11.87
C HIS A 6 18.92 44.95 12.68
N ILE A 7 17.77 45.04 13.34
CA ILE A 7 17.06 43.93 13.96
C ILE A 7 16.54 43.05 12.81
N VAL A 8 17.12 41.87 12.63
CA VAL A 8 16.56 40.87 11.70
C VAL A 8 15.50 40.08 12.47
N LEU A 9 14.27 40.59 12.40
CA LEU A 9 13.04 39.92 12.84
C LEU A 9 12.69 38.89 11.77
N ILE A 10 13.12 37.63 11.94
CA ILE A 10 12.53 36.51 11.18
C ILE A 10 11.40 35.96 12.03
N SER A 11 10.19 36.40 11.69
CA SER A 11 8.95 35.79 12.10
C SER A 11 8.96 34.31 11.70
N TYR A 12 9.05 33.43 12.70
CA TYR A 12 8.69 32.03 12.52
C TYR A 12 7.18 31.97 12.22
N ILE A 13 6.84 31.96 10.94
CA ILE A 13 5.51 31.56 10.47
C ILE A 13 5.44 30.05 10.71
N SER A 14 4.90 29.66 11.85
CA SER A 14 4.39 28.30 12.04
C SER A 14 3.28 28.09 11.02
N CYS A 15 3.61 27.44 9.90
CA CYS A 15 2.62 26.92 8.96
C CYS A 15 1.91 25.76 9.67
N ASN A 16 0.85 26.10 10.41
CA ASN A 16 -0.12 25.13 10.88
C ASN A 16 -0.87 24.61 9.65
N SER A 17 -0.31 23.59 9.00
CA SER A 17 -1.04 22.79 8.04
C SER A 17 -2.00 21.90 8.84
N TYR A 18 -3.13 22.45 9.27
CA TYR A 18 -4.28 21.63 9.61
C TYR A 18 -4.77 21.02 8.31
N THR A 19 -4.32 19.81 7.98
CA THR A 19 -5.05 18.96 7.04
C THR A 19 -6.39 18.65 7.69
N PHE A 20 -7.43 19.38 7.27
CA PHE A 20 -8.80 18.95 7.50
C PHE A 20 -8.91 17.56 6.88
N ALA A 21 -9.19 16.56 7.72
CA ALA A 21 -9.60 15.26 7.22
C ALA A 21 -10.90 15.48 6.47
N GLU A 22 -10.87 15.36 5.14
CA GLU A 22 -12.09 15.28 4.35
C GLU A 22 -12.88 14.09 4.88
N GLN A 23 -14.00 14.40 5.54
CA GLN A 23 -14.91 13.39 6.04
C GLN A 23 -15.66 12.84 4.83
N PHE A 24 -15.07 11.81 4.20
CA PHE A 24 -15.70 11.13 3.08
C PHE A 24 -17.01 10.52 3.56
N PRO A 25 -18.14 10.79 2.88
CA PRO A 25 -19.41 10.18 3.25
C PRO A 25 -19.27 8.66 3.18
N LYS A 26 -19.65 7.98 4.27
CA LYS A 26 -19.79 6.52 4.31
C LYS A 26 -20.79 6.12 3.23
N SER A 27 -20.28 5.80 2.05
CA SER A 27 -21.04 5.19 0.97
C SER A 27 -21.40 3.79 1.43
N ASP A 28 -22.66 3.41 1.32
CA ASP A 28 -23.08 2.01 1.35
C ASP A 28 -22.36 1.28 0.21
N LYS A 29 -21.20 0.67 0.50
CA LYS A 29 -20.39 -0.01 -0.51
C LYS A 29 -20.55 -1.51 -0.36
N ASN A 30 -21.15 -2.13 -1.38
CA ASN A 30 -21.18 -3.58 -1.59
C ASN A 30 -19.78 -4.21 -1.43
N GLY A 31 -19.43 -4.70 -0.23
CA GLY A 31 -18.23 -5.49 0.03
C GLY A 31 -16.88 -4.81 -0.28
N GLN A 32 -16.85 -3.48 -0.45
CA GLN A 32 -15.60 -2.74 -0.65
C GLN A 32 -15.18 -2.09 0.66
N GLU A 33 -13.92 -2.31 1.02
CA GLU A 33 -13.30 -1.82 2.25
C GLU A 33 -12.04 -1.02 1.94
N LEU A 34 -11.78 0.03 2.72
CA LEU A 34 -10.53 0.77 2.67
C LEU A 34 -9.43 -0.04 3.37
N LEU A 35 -8.31 -0.22 2.68
CA LEU A 35 -7.10 -0.83 3.22
C LEU A 35 -6.25 0.24 3.87
N LEU A 36 -5.87 0.01 5.12
CA LEU A 36 -5.11 0.93 5.96
C LEU A 36 -3.73 0.37 6.27
N CYS A 37 -2.75 1.24 6.48
CA CYS A 37 -1.44 0.87 6.99
C CYS A 37 -1.60 0.38 8.42
N ARG A 38 -1.20 -0.87 8.70
CA ARG A 38 -1.32 -1.44 10.05
C ARG A 38 -0.61 -0.64 11.13
N LYS A 39 0.49 0.05 10.78
CA LYS A 39 1.32 0.79 11.75
C LYS A 39 0.71 2.12 12.18
N CYS A 40 0.05 2.85 11.27
CA CYS A 40 -0.39 4.23 11.52
C CYS A 40 -1.83 4.55 11.14
N GLY A 41 -2.55 3.62 10.50
CA GLY A 41 -3.93 3.81 10.08
C GLY A 41 -4.11 4.61 8.78
N ALA A 42 -3.04 5.11 8.15
CA ALA A 42 -3.16 5.86 6.90
C ALA A 42 -3.65 4.98 5.73
N ASP A 43 -4.47 5.55 4.85
CA ASP A 43 -4.99 4.90 3.65
C ASP A 43 -3.88 4.34 2.76
N VAL A 44 -4.03 3.08 2.35
CA VAL A 44 -3.13 2.39 1.43
C VAL A 44 -3.82 2.14 0.10
N ALA A 45 -4.99 1.53 0.06
CA ALA A 45 -5.69 1.22 -1.19
C ALA A 45 -7.17 0.95 -0.94
N ASP A 46 -8.02 1.03 -1.96
CA ASP A 46 -9.37 0.46 -1.89
C ASP A 46 -9.28 -1.03 -2.26
N SER A 47 -9.96 -1.88 -1.49
CA SER A 47 -10.10 -3.31 -1.79
C SER A 47 -10.55 -3.58 -3.23
N TYR A 48 -11.32 -2.68 -3.86
CA TYR A 48 -11.74 -2.72 -5.26
C TYR A 48 -10.57 -2.91 -6.24
N TYR A 49 -9.41 -2.31 -5.95
CA TYR A 49 -8.23 -2.43 -6.80
C TYR A 49 -7.45 -3.73 -6.61
N LEU A 50 -7.86 -4.60 -5.67
CA LEU A 50 -7.26 -5.93 -5.56
C LEU A 50 -7.60 -6.76 -6.80
N PHE A 51 -6.57 -7.36 -7.38
CA PHE A 51 -6.69 -8.29 -8.50
C PHE A 51 -5.72 -9.44 -8.30
N SER A 52 -5.71 -10.41 -9.20
CA SER A 52 -4.84 -11.59 -9.09
C SER A 52 -3.86 -11.63 -10.23
N LYS A 53 -2.60 -11.25 -9.97
CA LYS A 53 -1.48 -11.54 -10.86
C LYS A 53 -0.65 -12.69 -10.26
N PRO A 54 -0.63 -13.88 -10.87
CA PRO A 54 0.15 -14.99 -10.34
C PRO A 54 1.66 -14.73 -10.51
N SER A 55 2.43 -15.01 -9.46
CA SER A 55 3.89 -15.09 -9.53
C SER A 55 4.28 -16.53 -9.88
N PRO A 56 5.08 -16.76 -10.93
CA PRO A 56 5.55 -18.10 -11.29
C PRO A 56 6.37 -18.80 -10.18
N GLY A 57 6.98 -18.01 -9.28
CA GLY A 57 7.79 -18.50 -8.16
C GLY A 57 7.06 -18.54 -6.81
N ALA A 58 5.72 -18.44 -6.79
CA ALA A 58 4.97 -18.50 -5.55
C ALA A 58 5.11 -19.87 -4.88
N HIS A 59 5.53 -19.88 -3.62
CA HIS A 59 5.72 -21.12 -2.85
C HIS A 59 4.38 -21.72 -2.41
N LYS A 60 3.39 -20.86 -2.20
CA LYS A 60 2.02 -21.21 -1.87
C LYS A 60 1.08 -20.16 -2.44
N THR A 61 -0.09 -20.58 -2.90
CA THR A 61 -1.17 -19.69 -3.34
C THR A 61 -2.46 -20.13 -2.69
N ASP A 62 -3.08 -19.24 -1.92
CA ASP A 62 -4.35 -19.48 -1.23
C ASP A 62 -5.41 -18.49 -1.71
N LYS A 63 -6.68 -18.90 -1.62
CA LYS A 63 -7.85 -18.02 -1.80
C LYS A 63 -8.44 -17.73 -0.44
N GLN A 64 -8.57 -16.46 -0.08
CA GLN A 64 -9.08 -16.03 1.21
C GLN A 64 -10.18 -14.99 1.04
N ASN A 65 -11.12 -14.95 2.00
CA ASN A 65 -12.12 -13.89 2.07
C ASN A 65 -11.54 -12.75 2.91
N LEU A 66 -11.06 -11.70 2.26
CA LEU A 66 -10.33 -10.60 2.88
C LEU A 66 -10.91 -9.27 2.40
N PHE A 67 -10.95 -8.29 3.30
CA PHE A 67 -11.27 -6.90 2.98
C PHE A 67 -12.63 -6.72 2.27
N GLY A 68 -13.66 -7.40 2.78
CA GLY A 68 -15.00 -7.42 2.17
C GLY A 68 -15.12 -8.20 0.85
N ARG A 69 -14.02 -8.75 0.31
CA ARG A 69 -13.97 -9.48 -0.96
C ARG A 69 -13.83 -10.98 -0.74
N GLN A 70 -14.45 -11.75 -1.65
CA GLN A 70 -14.28 -13.21 -1.70
C GLN A 70 -13.16 -13.60 -2.65
N ASN A 71 -12.51 -14.74 -2.36
CA ASN A 71 -11.50 -15.35 -3.23
C ASN A 71 -10.31 -14.44 -3.60
N VAL A 72 -9.88 -13.58 -2.66
CA VAL A 72 -8.66 -12.79 -2.80
C VAL A 72 -7.46 -13.74 -2.84
N THR A 73 -6.62 -13.61 -3.87
CA THR A 73 -5.40 -14.43 -4.00
C THR A 73 -4.32 -13.91 -3.08
N VAL A 74 -3.88 -14.76 -2.16
CA VAL A 74 -2.71 -14.52 -1.31
C VAL A 74 -1.60 -15.46 -1.77
N GLN A 75 -0.42 -14.90 -2.04
CA GLN A 75 0.74 -15.65 -2.52
C GLN A 75 1.87 -15.54 -1.51
N THR A 76 2.40 -16.67 -1.07
CA THR A 76 3.61 -16.71 -0.24
C THR A 76 4.83 -16.64 -1.15
N LEU A 77 5.50 -15.50 -1.13
CA LEU A 77 6.70 -15.21 -1.92
C LEU A 77 7.92 -15.19 -1.00
N VAL A 78 9.06 -15.67 -1.50
CA VAL A 78 10.30 -15.78 -0.73
C VAL A 78 11.36 -14.90 -1.38
N ASN A 79 11.98 -14.01 -0.61
CA ASN A 79 13.07 -13.19 -1.12
C ASN A 79 14.40 -14.00 -1.17
N PRO A 80 15.46 -13.46 -1.79
CA PRO A 80 16.76 -14.15 -1.87
C PRO A 80 17.39 -14.51 -0.52
N PHE A 81 16.99 -13.82 0.56
CA PHE A 81 17.44 -14.10 1.93
C PHE A 81 16.59 -15.16 2.65
N GLY A 82 15.65 -15.81 1.97
CA GLY A 82 14.78 -16.84 2.55
C GLY A 82 13.61 -16.30 3.38
N ILE A 83 13.37 -14.99 3.39
CA ILE A 83 12.29 -14.36 4.15
C ILE A 83 10.98 -14.50 3.36
N LYS A 84 9.96 -15.03 4.02
CA LYS A 84 8.62 -15.25 3.44
C LYS A 84 7.71 -14.03 3.63
N PHE A 85 6.93 -13.73 2.60
CA PHE A 85 5.93 -12.68 2.60
C PHE A 85 4.64 -13.20 1.99
N ASP A 86 3.53 -13.08 2.71
CA ASP A 86 2.20 -13.27 2.14
C ASP A 86 1.77 -11.96 1.47
N VAL A 87 1.55 -12.02 0.16
CA VAL A 87 1.37 -10.85 -0.69
C VAL A 87 0.04 -10.93 -1.42
N VAL A 88 -0.67 -9.79 -1.47
CA VAL A 88 -1.82 -9.55 -2.34
C VAL A 88 -1.46 -8.53 -3.41
N THR A 89 -2.03 -8.65 -4.61
CA THR A 89 -1.77 -7.72 -5.72
C THR A 89 -2.86 -6.68 -5.86
N ALA A 90 -2.48 -5.41 -6.01
CA ALA A 90 -3.37 -4.27 -6.17
C ALA A 90 -2.97 -3.42 -7.38
N GLU A 91 -3.93 -2.97 -8.19
CA GLU A 91 -3.67 -2.09 -9.33
C GLU A 91 -3.20 -0.71 -8.87
N LYS A 92 -3.71 -0.24 -7.73
CA LYS A 92 -3.39 1.07 -7.16
C LYS A 92 -3.14 0.95 -5.66
N ALA A 93 -2.09 1.61 -5.19
CA ALA A 93 -1.84 1.84 -3.78
C ALA A 93 -1.14 3.20 -3.57
N ARG A 94 -1.40 3.84 -2.43
CA ARG A 94 -0.71 5.04 -1.96
C ARG A 94 0.55 4.62 -1.22
N CYS A 95 1.70 4.74 -1.87
CA CYS A 95 2.99 4.55 -1.24
C CYS A 95 4.10 5.34 -1.94
N ASP A 96 5.14 5.63 -1.16
CA ASP A 96 6.38 6.22 -1.65
C ASP A 96 7.31 5.12 -2.13
N ASN A 97 7.78 5.25 -3.37
CA ASN A 97 8.71 4.30 -3.97
C ASN A 97 10.14 4.66 -3.56
N ILE A 98 10.78 3.78 -2.80
CA ILE A 98 12.14 3.96 -2.26
C ILE A 98 13.15 3.24 -3.15
N GLY A 99 14.17 3.98 -3.58
CA GLY A 99 15.30 3.47 -4.38
C GLY A 99 15.02 3.41 -5.89
N PRO A 100 16.04 3.02 -6.69
CA PRO A 100 15.91 2.84 -8.13
C PRO A 100 15.10 1.57 -8.46
N ASN A 101 14.60 1.49 -9.69
CA ASN A 101 13.96 0.27 -10.21
C ASN A 101 14.96 -0.89 -10.25
N GLN A 102 14.58 -2.03 -9.67
CA GLN A 102 15.40 -3.25 -9.62
C GLN A 102 14.76 -4.39 -10.40
N GLY A 103 15.46 -4.91 -11.41
CA GLY A 103 15.00 -6.09 -12.16
C GLY A 103 15.40 -7.42 -11.52
N ALA A 104 16.48 -7.45 -10.76
CA ALA A 104 16.99 -8.66 -10.11
C ALA A 104 15.99 -9.21 -9.10
N ASP A 105 15.88 -10.54 -9.01
CA ASP A 105 15.04 -11.25 -8.04
C ASP A 105 13.57 -10.83 -8.05
N SER A 106 13.07 -10.32 -9.17
CA SER A 106 11.66 -10.00 -9.33
C SER A 106 10.81 -11.28 -9.31
N TRP A 107 9.79 -11.30 -8.45
CA TRP A 107 8.80 -12.38 -8.42
C TRP A 107 7.87 -12.37 -9.65
N PHE A 108 7.90 -11.31 -10.47
CA PHE A 108 7.06 -11.15 -11.64
C PHE A 108 7.95 -10.88 -12.87
N PRO A 109 8.22 -11.92 -13.70
CA PRO A 109 9.04 -11.77 -14.89
C PRO A 109 8.55 -10.63 -15.80
N GLY A 110 9.48 -9.84 -16.34
CA GLY A 110 9.17 -8.65 -17.14
C GLY A 110 8.87 -7.40 -16.33
N TYR A 111 8.85 -7.47 -14.99
CA TYR A 111 8.68 -6.30 -14.12
C TYR A 111 9.92 -6.04 -13.29
N SER A 112 10.29 -4.78 -13.19
CA SER A 112 11.21 -4.27 -12.17
C SER A 112 10.42 -3.84 -10.92
N TRP A 113 11.06 -3.82 -9.76
CA TRP A 113 10.42 -3.49 -8.50
C TRP A 113 11.12 -2.37 -7.73
N ARG A 114 10.35 -1.67 -6.90
CA ARG A 114 10.81 -0.72 -5.88
C ARG A 114 10.11 -1.00 -4.56
N ILE A 115 10.75 -0.63 -3.45
CA ILE A 115 10.12 -0.71 -2.12
C ILE A 115 8.98 0.30 -2.08
N CYS A 116 7.79 -0.15 -1.73
CA CYS A 116 6.59 0.65 -1.51
C CYS A 116 6.44 0.91 -0.01
N ALA A 117 6.74 2.12 0.42
CA ALA A 117 6.71 2.54 1.83
C ALA A 117 5.49 3.42 2.12
N CYS A 118 4.93 3.32 3.33
CA CYS A 118 3.85 4.17 3.78
C CYS A 118 4.33 5.63 3.83
N PRO A 119 3.68 6.58 3.13
CA PRO A 119 4.14 7.97 3.09
C PRO A 119 4.07 8.67 4.45
N HIS A 120 3.21 8.16 5.35
CA HIS A 120 2.99 8.77 6.67
C HIS A 120 3.98 8.29 7.73
N CYS A 121 4.40 7.02 7.70
CA CYS A 121 5.18 6.43 8.80
C CYS A 121 6.40 5.60 8.36
N GLY A 122 6.67 5.55 7.06
CA GLY A 122 7.80 4.82 6.46
C GLY A 122 7.68 3.30 6.54
N GLN A 123 6.56 2.74 7.01
CA GLN A 123 6.37 1.29 7.08
C GLN A 123 6.51 0.68 5.69
N HIS A 124 7.32 -0.37 5.55
CA HIS A 124 7.40 -1.14 4.31
C HIS A 124 6.06 -1.84 4.04
N LEU A 125 5.26 -1.33 3.10
CA LEU A 125 3.95 -1.88 2.74
C LEU A 125 4.08 -3.03 1.74
N GLY A 126 5.13 -3.01 0.91
CA GLY A 126 5.45 -4.06 -0.03
C GLY A 126 6.29 -3.54 -1.18
N TRP A 127 5.92 -3.87 -2.42
CA TRP A 127 6.67 -3.48 -3.61
C TRP A 127 5.78 -2.93 -4.70
N THR A 128 6.28 -1.94 -5.44
CA THR A 128 5.66 -1.47 -6.69
C THR A 128 6.40 -2.13 -7.85
N PHE A 129 5.65 -2.77 -8.75
CA PHE A 129 6.15 -3.45 -9.93
C PHE A 129 5.81 -2.63 -11.17
N GLU A 130 6.81 -2.38 -12.01
CA GLU A 130 6.68 -1.63 -13.26
C GLU A 130 7.22 -2.46 -14.41
N LYS A 131 6.44 -2.57 -15.49
CA LYS A 131 6.82 -3.33 -16.69
C LYS A 131 8.11 -2.74 -17.24
N SER A 132 9.13 -3.58 -17.42
CA SER A 132 10.39 -3.17 -18.03
C SER A 132 10.12 -2.85 -19.49
N ILE A 133 10.59 -1.70 -19.97
CA ILE A 133 10.45 -1.33 -21.39
C ILE A 133 11.40 -2.22 -22.18
N SER A 134 10.88 -3.30 -22.75
CA SER A 134 11.58 -4.05 -23.81
C SER A 134 11.22 -3.42 -25.15
N ASN A 135 12.22 -2.89 -25.87
CA ASN A 135 12.06 -2.32 -27.22
C ASN A 135 11.70 -3.35 -28.30
N ASN A 136 11.38 -4.59 -27.93
CA ASN A 136 10.88 -5.60 -28.86
C ASN A 136 9.36 -5.57 -28.84
N ILE A 137 8.81 -5.20 -30.00
CA ILE A 137 7.39 -5.26 -30.34
C ILE A 137 7.04 -6.74 -30.48
N ASP A 138 7.01 -7.47 -29.38
CA ASP A 138 6.36 -8.77 -29.32
C ASP A 138 4.92 -8.49 -28.90
N SER A 139 4.09 -8.29 -29.92
CA SER A 139 2.65 -8.03 -29.87
C SER A 139 1.85 -9.24 -29.40
N ASP A 140 2.31 -9.93 -28.36
CA ASP A 140 1.65 -11.10 -27.79
C ASP A 140 1.95 -11.28 -26.28
N SER A 141 2.13 -10.19 -25.54
CA SER A 141 2.13 -10.27 -24.07
C SER A 141 0.70 -10.08 -23.57
N SER A 142 0.04 -11.17 -23.19
CA SER A 142 -1.35 -11.25 -22.70
C SER A 142 -1.67 -10.41 -21.44
N ASP A 143 -0.75 -9.57 -20.97
CA ASP A 143 -0.86 -8.81 -19.73
C ASP A 143 -0.60 -7.31 -19.98
N ASN A 144 -1.70 -6.55 -19.96
CA ASN A 144 -1.76 -5.11 -20.21
C ASN A 144 -1.44 -4.26 -18.97
N VAL A 145 -1.15 -4.87 -17.83
CA VAL A 145 -0.88 -4.15 -16.58
C VAL A 145 0.50 -3.49 -16.63
N LYS A 146 0.53 -2.16 -16.83
CA LYS A 146 1.78 -1.36 -16.89
C LYS A 146 2.52 -1.33 -15.55
N SER A 147 1.78 -1.17 -14.46
CA SER A 147 2.30 -1.20 -13.10
C SER A 147 1.24 -1.71 -12.13
N PHE A 148 1.69 -2.26 -11.01
CA PHE A 148 0.85 -2.71 -9.92
C PHE A 148 1.67 -2.78 -8.62
N HIS A 149 1.02 -3.12 -7.51
CA HIS A 149 1.65 -3.24 -6.21
C HIS A 149 1.45 -4.64 -5.64
N GLY A 150 2.51 -5.22 -5.06
CA GLY A 150 2.43 -6.38 -4.17
C GLY A 150 2.47 -5.90 -2.73
N LEU A 151 1.34 -5.95 -2.03
CA LEU A 151 1.19 -5.50 -0.66
C LEU A 151 1.36 -6.67 0.32
N ILE A 152 2.20 -6.48 1.33
CA ILE A 152 2.45 -7.45 2.40
C ILE A 152 1.22 -7.50 3.31
N LEU A 153 0.54 -8.64 3.34
CA LEU A 153 -0.74 -8.81 4.03
C LEU A 153 -0.66 -8.43 5.52
N ARG A 154 0.42 -8.81 6.21
CA ARG A 154 0.62 -8.47 7.63
C ARG A 154 0.82 -6.97 7.90
N ASN A 155 1.11 -6.16 6.89
CA ASN A 155 1.38 -4.72 7.06
C ASN A 155 0.19 -3.83 6.69
N ILE A 156 -0.92 -4.44 6.26
CA ILE A 156 -2.17 -3.77 5.97
C ILE A 156 -3.30 -4.31 6.86
N LEU A 157 -4.36 -3.52 6.98
CA LEU A 157 -5.61 -3.83 7.69
C LEU A 157 -6.79 -3.37 6.85
N GLY A 158 -7.95 -3.97 7.07
CA GLY A 158 -9.21 -3.41 6.59
C GLY A 158 -9.83 -2.48 7.64
N GLU A 159 -10.52 -1.44 7.18
CA GLU A 159 -11.27 -0.50 8.03
C GLU A 159 -12.31 -1.19 8.94
N ASN A 160 -13.10 -2.14 8.45
CA ASN A 160 -14.12 -2.87 9.21
C ASN A 160 -13.52 -3.69 10.35
N PHE A 161 -12.35 -4.28 10.12
CA PHE A 161 -11.61 -4.98 11.19
C PHE A 161 -11.13 -3.99 12.25
N THR A 162 -10.69 -2.79 11.85
CA THR A 162 -10.24 -1.74 12.77
C THR A 162 -11.40 -1.23 13.64
N ASP A 163 -12.57 -1.00 13.03
CA ASP A 163 -13.80 -0.59 13.72
C ASP A 163 -14.23 -1.62 14.79
N SER A 164 -14.01 -2.91 14.52
CA SER A 164 -14.33 -3.98 15.46
C SER A 164 -13.41 -4.01 16.69
N LEU A 165 -12.18 -3.50 16.58
CA LEU A 165 -11.21 -3.47 17.69
C LEU A 165 -11.48 -2.34 18.68
N ILE A 166 -12.14 -1.27 18.25
CA ILE A 166 -12.41 -0.08 19.06
C ILE A 166 -13.81 -0.08 19.68
N MET A 167 -14.64 -1.10 19.41
CA MET A 167 -15.98 -1.21 19.98
C MET A 167 -15.94 -1.78 21.41
N MET A 168 -16.47 -1.02 22.37
CA MET A 168 -16.61 -1.48 23.75
C MET A 168 -17.69 -2.57 23.84
N PRO A 169 -17.42 -3.74 24.46
CA PRO A 169 -18.41 -4.79 24.58
C PRO A 169 -19.62 -4.30 25.38
N LYS A 170 -20.83 -4.65 24.92
CA LYS A 170 -22.06 -4.35 25.66
C LYS A 170 -22.02 -5.10 26.99
N MET A 171 -21.86 -4.38 28.09
CA MET A 171 -22.04 -4.94 29.42
C MET A 171 -23.51 -5.31 29.59
N TYR A 172 -23.81 -6.61 29.65
CA TYR A 172 -25.12 -7.07 30.07
C TYR A 172 -25.31 -6.69 31.54
N LYS A 173 -26.39 -5.96 31.83
CA LYS A 173 -26.86 -5.79 33.21
C LYS A 173 -27.43 -7.14 33.65
N MET A 174 -26.83 -7.70 34.71
CA MET A 174 -27.41 -8.81 35.48
C MET A 174 -28.61 -8.31 36.28
#